data_AF-A0A7C4GAN2-F1
#
_entry.id   AF-A0A7C4GAN2-F1
#
_cell.length_a   1.000
_cell.length_b   1.000
_cell.length_c   1.000
_cell.angle_alpha   90.00
_cell.angle_beta   90.00
_cell.angle_gamma   90.00
#
_symmetry.space_group_name_H-M   'P 1'
#
loop_
_entity.id
_entity.type
_entity.pdbx_description
1 polymer ?
#
loop_
_entity_poly.entity_id
_entity_poly.type
_entity_poly.pdbx_seq_one_letter_code
_entity_poly.pdbx_strand_id
1 'polypeptide(L)'
;MTSIFEITDWAHVASFLVWTLAVCALAKAIFGSFPAAELQYRLALRDNPRRQRLNRLNWEVANRTKWDEDVARGSQHAAAVPLTEPELDARRAELRRLSSTSLPWRALQYLLNCWACQTFWTAALIYAVTAGVTAPAAWLFSAAAYSGAAVLLAAVHGAPGPVRAAAPPAGRTGCKGCGK
;
A
#
# COMPACT_ATOMS: atom_id res chain seq x y z
N MET A 1 10.97 -26.74 -2.91
CA MET A 1 11.01 -25.59 -1.98
C MET A 1 11.25 -26.13 -0.58
N THR A 2 12.21 -25.61 0.18
CA THR A 2 12.49 -26.14 1.53
C THR A 2 11.51 -25.56 2.54
N SER A 3 10.94 -26.42 3.39
CA SER A 3 10.10 -25.96 4.49
C SER A 3 10.98 -25.42 5.62
N ILE A 4 10.49 -24.41 6.35
CA ILE A 4 11.21 -23.92 7.54
C ILE A 4 11.35 -24.99 8.63
N PHE A 5 10.43 -25.97 8.64
CA PHE A 5 10.43 -27.07 9.61
C PHE A 5 11.47 -28.16 9.31
N GLU A 6 12.09 -28.14 8.12
CA GLU A 6 13.07 -29.15 7.67
C GLU A 6 14.52 -28.65 7.76
N ILE A 7 14.75 -27.44 8.30
CA ILE A 7 16.09 -26.86 8.37
C ILE A 7 16.86 -27.48 9.53
N THR A 8 17.66 -28.50 9.25
CA THR A 8 18.54 -29.16 10.23
C THR A 8 20.02 -28.83 10.05
N ASP A 9 20.44 -28.55 8.82
CA ASP A 9 21.86 -28.49 8.42
C ASP A 9 22.16 -27.29 7.52
N TRP A 10 23.44 -26.94 7.38
CA TRP A 10 23.91 -25.84 6.52
C TRP A 10 23.47 -25.99 5.05
N ALA A 11 23.32 -27.22 4.57
CA ALA A 11 22.81 -27.49 3.23
C ALA A 11 21.33 -27.03 3.07
N HIS A 12 20.51 -27.24 4.10
CA HIS A 12 19.12 -26.77 4.12
C HIS A 12 19.04 -25.24 4.19
N VAL A 13 19.94 -24.60 4.94
CA VAL A 13 20.07 -23.14 4.99
C VAL A 13 20.46 -22.56 3.62
N ALA A 14 21.46 -23.14 2.95
CA ALA A 14 21.86 -22.71 1.61
C ALA A 14 20.71 -22.87 0.59
N SER A 15 20.02 -24.01 0.64
CA SER A 15 18.84 -24.26 -0.20
C SER A 15 17.71 -23.25 0.07
N PHE A 16 17.44 -22.92 1.34
CA PHE A 16 16.47 -21.89 1.71
C PHE A 16 16.83 -20.51 1.15
N LEU A 17 18.11 -20.12 1.20
CA LEU A 17 18.58 -18.87 0.62
C LEU A 17 18.42 -18.83 -0.91
N VAL A 18 18.77 -19.91 -1.60
CA VAL A 18 18.58 -20.02 -3.06
C VAL A 18 17.10 -19.91 -3.43
N TRP A 19 16.22 -20.59 -2.70
CA TRP A 19 14.77 -20.48 -2.91
C TRP A 19 14.25 -19.07 -2.60
N THR A 20 14.78 -18.41 -1.58
CA THR A 20 14.45 -17.01 -1.28
C THR A 20 14.81 -16.10 -2.45
N LEU A 21 16.02 -16.26 -3.02
CA LEU A 21 16.44 -15.49 -4.19
C LEU A 21 15.58 -15.78 -5.42
N ALA A 22 15.21 -17.04 -5.65
CA ALA A 22 14.32 -17.44 -6.74
C ALA A 22 12.92 -16.81 -6.58
N VAL A 23 12.35 -16.83 -5.37
CA VAL A 23 11.08 -16.16 -5.06
C VAL A 23 11.18 -14.65 -5.29
N CYS A 24 12.25 -14.00 -4.83
CA CYS A 24 12.48 -12.58 -5.05
C CYS A 24 12.60 -12.23 -6.54
N ALA A 25 13.35 -13.02 -7.30
CA ALA A 25 13.52 -12.83 -8.74
C ALA A 25 12.18 -13.00 -9.46
N LEU A 26 11.39 -14.01 -9.11
CA LEU A 26 10.07 -14.23 -9.70
C LEU A 26 9.08 -13.13 -9.32
N ALA A 27 9.06 -12.71 -8.05
CA ALA A 27 8.22 -11.60 -7.61
C ALA A 27 8.58 -10.32 -8.38
N LYS A 28 9.86 -10.03 -8.56
CA LYS A 28 10.32 -8.88 -9.35
C LYS A 28 9.98 -9.03 -10.84
N ALA A 29 10.05 -10.23 -11.40
CA ALA A 29 9.67 -10.49 -12.78
C ALA A 29 8.15 -10.34 -13.00
N ILE A 30 7.32 -10.75 -12.05
CA ILE A 30 5.86 -10.64 -12.15
C ILE A 30 5.42 -9.19 -11.91
N PHE A 31 5.76 -8.64 -10.75
CA PHE A 31 5.25 -7.34 -10.29
C PHE A 31 6.07 -6.14 -10.77
N GLY A 32 7.33 -6.34 -11.13
CA GLY A 32 8.20 -5.31 -11.71
C GLY A 32 8.22 -5.31 -13.24
N SER A 33 7.42 -6.17 -13.89
CA SER A 33 7.29 -6.17 -15.35
C SER A 33 6.60 -4.91 -15.86
N PHE A 34 6.92 -4.50 -17.09
CA PHE A 34 6.24 -3.41 -17.79
C PHE A 34 4.70 -3.53 -17.80
N PRO A 35 4.08 -4.69 -18.10
CA PRO A 35 2.63 -4.83 -18.02
C PRO A 35 2.07 -4.67 -16.61
N ALA A 36 2.80 -5.10 -15.57
CA ALA A 36 2.37 -4.88 -14.19
C ALA A 36 2.41 -3.39 -13.81
N ALA A 37 3.43 -2.66 -14.26
CA ALA A 37 3.52 -1.21 -14.07
C ALA A 37 2.39 -0.45 -14.80
N GLU A 38 2.08 -0.83 -16.03
CA GLU A 38 0.96 -0.25 -16.79
C GLU A 38 -0.40 -0.55 -16.14
N LEU A 39 -0.58 -1.77 -15.63
CA LEU A 39 -1.78 -2.14 -14.88
C LEU A 39 -1.91 -1.28 -13.61
N GLN A 40 -0.84 -1.15 -12.83
CA GLN A 40 -0.82 -0.29 -11.63
C GLN A 40 -1.16 1.16 -11.97
N TYR A 41 -0.63 1.69 -13.08
CA TYR A 41 -0.92 3.04 -13.56
C TYR A 41 -2.41 3.22 -13.89
N ARG A 42 -3.00 2.29 -14.65
CA ARG A 42 -4.43 2.34 -15.02
C ARG A 42 -5.35 2.19 -13.82
N LEU A 43 -5.00 1.32 -12.89
CA LEU A 43 -5.73 1.15 -11.64
C LEU A 43 -5.68 2.46 -10.82
N ALA A 44 -4.51 3.08 -10.68
CA ALA A 44 -4.34 4.35 -9.98
C ALA A 44 -5.14 5.50 -10.62
N LEU A 45 -5.20 5.57 -11.95
CA LEU A 45 -6.04 6.53 -12.68
C LEU A 45 -7.52 6.38 -12.35
N ARG A 46 -8.02 5.13 -12.30
CA ARG A 46 -9.42 4.85 -11.96
C ARG A 46 -9.77 5.21 -10.51
N ASP A 47 -8.79 5.18 -9.61
CA ASP A 47 -9.00 5.48 -8.19
C ASP A 47 -8.90 6.93 -7.81
N ASN A 48 -8.06 7.68 -8.52
CA ASN A 48 -7.78 9.06 -8.21
C ASN A 48 -9.06 9.87 -7.90
N PRO A 49 -10.13 9.82 -8.73
CA PRO A 49 -11.36 10.55 -8.43
C PRO A 49 -12.08 10.04 -7.15
N ARG A 50 -12.03 8.74 -6.87
CA ARG A 50 -12.64 8.16 -5.66
C ARG A 50 -11.88 8.60 -4.40
N ARG A 51 -10.55 8.60 -4.45
CA ARG A 51 -9.69 9.05 -3.34
C ARG A 51 -9.85 10.55 -3.08
N GLN A 52 -9.90 11.36 -4.14
CA GLN A 52 -10.17 12.79 -4.01
C GLN A 52 -11.53 13.06 -3.35
N ARG A 53 -12.58 12.34 -3.76
CA ARG A 53 -13.91 12.45 -3.14
C ARG A 53 -13.90 12.04 -1.67
N LEU A 54 -13.24 10.93 -1.32
CA LEU A 54 -13.11 10.49 0.08
C LEU A 54 -12.38 11.52 0.94
N ASN A 55 -11.26 12.08 0.46
CA ASN A 55 -10.51 13.10 1.18
C ASN A 55 -11.34 14.38 1.37
N ARG A 56 -12.08 14.78 0.33
CA ARG A 56 -13.01 15.91 0.38
C ARG A 56 -14.09 15.70 1.44
N LEU A 57 -14.81 14.58 1.38
CA LEU A 57 -15.87 14.25 2.34
C LEU A 57 -15.33 14.18 3.78
N ASN A 58 -14.15 13.60 3.96
CA ASN A 58 -13.52 13.52 5.28
C ASN A 58 -13.20 14.93 5.84
N TRP A 59 -12.72 15.84 4.98
CA TRP A 59 -12.47 17.22 5.36
C TRP A 59 -13.77 17.97 5.66
N GLU A 60 -14.82 17.79 4.86
CA GLU A 60 -16.14 18.43 5.08
C GLU A 60 -16.75 17.99 6.42
N VAL A 61 -16.66 16.70 6.75
CA VAL A 61 -17.16 16.16 8.03
C VAL A 61 -16.34 16.67 9.21
N ALA A 62 -15.02 16.81 9.06
CA ALA A 62 -14.12 17.28 10.11
C ALA A 62 -14.30 18.78 10.40
N ASN A 63 -14.41 19.60 9.36
CA ASN A 63 -14.50 21.07 9.49
C ASN A 63 -15.94 21.59 9.56
N ARG A 64 -16.93 20.73 9.28
CA ARG A 64 -18.36 21.07 9.19
C ARG A 64 -18.66 22.20 8.20
N THR A 65 -17.81 22.32 7.17
CA THR A 65 -17.90 23.35 6.14
C THR A 65 -17.85 22.71 4.77
N LYS A 66 -18.57 23.29 3.81
CA LYS A 66 -18.62 22.78 2.44
C LYS A 66 -17.23 22.93 1.82
N TRP A 67 -16.78 21.89 1.12
CA TRP A 67 -15.47 21.96 0.50
C TRP A 67 -15.48 22.98 -0.63
N ASP A 68 -14.52 23.89 -0.54
CA ASP A 68 -14.12 24.78 -1.62
C ASP A 68 -12.59 24.81 -1.63
N GLU A 69 -11.99 24.92 -2.81
CA GLU A 69 -10.54 24.89 -2.96
C GLU A 69 -9.88 26.06 -2.22
N ASP A 70 -10.52 27.22 -2.24
CA ASP A 70 -10.04 28.43 -1.58
C ASP A 70 -10.20 28.37 -0.06
N VAL A 71 -11.30 27.79 0.44
CA VAL A 71 -11.51 27.55 1.88
C VAL A 71 -10.51 26.51 2.39
N ALA A 72 -10.29 25.43 1.64
CA ALA A 72 -9.36 24.37 2.02
C ALA A 72 -7.90 24.84 2.05
N ARG A 73 -7.53 25.80 1.20
CA ARG A 73 -6.21 26.44 1.19
C ARG A 73 -6.07 27.56 2.22
N GLY A 74 -7.16 27.93 2.92
CA GLY A 74 -7.15 28.99 3.93
C GLY A 74 -7.02 30.40 3.33
N SER A 75 -7.57 30.63 2.13
CA SER A 75 -7.51 31.94 1.50
C SER A 75 -8.37 32.95 2.29
N GLN A 76 -7.90 34.20 2.36
CA GLN A 76 -8.55 35.25 3.16
C GLN A 76 -9.88 35.73 2.57
N HIS A 77 -10.17 35.40 1.31
CA HIS A 77 -11.37 35.83 0.60
C HIS A 77 -12.45 34.74 0.52
N ALA A 78 -12.17 33.53 1.01
CA ALA A 78 -13.11 32.43 0.93
C ALA A 78 -14.14 32.49 2.07
N ALA A 79 -15.42 32.55 1.72
CA ALA A 79 -16.50 32.44 2.69
C ALA A 79 -16.76 30.96 3.00
N ALA A 80 -16.44 30.53 4.22
CA ALA A 80 -16.75 29.18 4.67
C ALA A 80 -18.27 29.02 4.87
N VAL A 81 -18.91 28.21 4.02
CA VAL A 81 -20.32 27.89 4.15
C VAL A 81 -20.48 26.72 5.13
N PRO A 82 -21.12 26.90 6.30
CA PRO A 82 -21.33 25.82 7.26
C PRO A 82 -22.33 24.80 6.70
N LEU A 83 -22.10 23.50 6.95
CA LEU A 83 -23.09 22.48 6.67
C LEU A 83 -24.15 22.47 7.76
N THR A 84 -25.40 22.24 7.35
CA THR A 84 -26.49 21.92 8.27
C THR A 84 -26.34 20.49 8.80
N GLU A 85 -26.89 20.20 9.99
CA GLU A 85 -26.84 18.85 10.57
C GLU A 85 -27.40 17.73 9.64
N PRO A 86 -28.53 17.91 8.92
CA PRO A 86 -28.98 16.88 7.97
C PRO A 86 -27.99 16.66 6.80
N GLU A 87 -27.29 17.71 6.35
CA GLU A 87 -26.25 17.58 5.32
C GLU A 87 -25.01 16.86 5.88
N LEU A 88 -24.63 17.12 7.13
CA LEU A 88 -23.54 16.40 7.79
C LEU A 88 -23.83 14.90 7.89
N ASP A 89 -25.05 14.51 8.25
CA ASP A 89 -25.43 13.10 8.33
C ASP A 89 -25.45 12.43 6.96
N ALA A 90 -25.94 13.13 5.92
CA ALA A 90 -25.85 12.65 4.55
C ALA A 90 -24.39 12.42 4.11
N ARG A 91 -23.48 13.35 4.45
CA ARG A 91 -22.04 13.24 4.14
C ARG A 91 -21.36 12.12 4.93
N ARG A 92 -21.72 11.91 6.20
CA ARG A 92 -21.24 10.77 7.03
C ARG A 92 -21.71 9.44 6.44
N ALA A 93 -22.97 9.34 6.01
CA ALA A 93 -23.51 8.15 5.37
C ALA A 93 -22.81 7.85 4.03
N GLU A 94 -22.57 8.89 3.23
CA GLU A 94 -21.83 8.79 1.97
C GLU A 94 -20.39 8.33 2.18
N LEU A 95 -19.69 8.91 3.17
CA LEU A 95 -18.34 8.51 3.56
C LEU A 95 -18.29 7.05 3.99
N ARG A 96 -19.22 6.61 4.85
CA ARG A 96 -19.32 5.19 5.27
C ARG A 96 -19.53 4.27 4.07
N ARG A 97 -20.45 4.62 3.17
CA ARG A 97 -20.71 3.84 1.95
C ARG A 97 -19.46 3.72 1.08
N LEU A 98 -18.79 4.84 0.77
CA LEU A 98 -17.57 4.83 -0.04
C LEU A 98 -16.39 4.13 0.66
N SER A 99 -16.31 4.22 1.99
CA SER A 99 -15.26 3.52 2.74
C SER A 99 -15.45 2.00 2.68
N SER A 100 -16.69 1.51 2.80
CA SER A 100 -17.01 0.07 2.76
C SER A 100 -16.69 -0.54 1.39
N THR A 101 -16.93 0.20 0.30
CA THR A 101 -16.62 -0.24 -1.06
C THR A 101 -15.15 -0.08 -1.44
N SER A 102 -14.35 0.63 -0.62
CA SER A 102 -12.92 0.87 -0.85
C SER A 102 -11.99 -0.23 -0.32
N LEU A 103 -12.51 -1.15 0.52
CA LEU A 103 -11.73 -2.23 1.11
C LEU A 103 -11.07 -3.18 0.09
N PRO A 104 -11.78 -3.78 -0.89
CA PRO A 104 -11.15 -4.69 -1.85
C PRO A 104 -10.08 -3.97 -2.67
N TRP A 105 -10.30 -2.68 -2.89
CA TRP A 105 -9.39 -1.87 -3.65
C TRP A 105 -8.10 -1.53 -2.89
N ARG A 106 -8.23 -1.18 -1.61
CA ARG A 106 -7.09 -1.01 -0.72
C ARG A 106 -6.28 -2.30 -0.62
N ALA A 107 -6.94 -3.45 -0.47
CA ALA A 107 -6.29 -4.76 -0.44
C ALA A 107 -5.50 -5.03 -1.73
N LEU A 108 -6.07 -4.73 -2.91
CA LEU A 108 -5.38 -4.87 -4.20
C LEU A 108 -4.16 -3.95 -4.30
N GLN A 109 -4.26 -2.70 -3.85
CA GLN A 109 -3.11 -1.78 -3.81
C GLN A 109 -2.03 -2.22 -2.83
N TYR A 110 -2.40 -2.79 -1.68
CA TYR A 110 -1.44 -3.39 -0.77
C TYR A 110 -0.72 -4.55 -1.45
N LEU A 111 -1.46 -5.47 -2.11
CA LEU A 111 -0.86 -6.59 -2.84
C LEU A 111 0.15 -6.11 -3.90
N LEU A 112 -0.21 -5.06 -4.65
CA LEU A 112 0.58 -4.57 -5.78
C LEU A 112 1.75 -3.67 -5.38
N ASN A 113 1.70 -2.98 -4.24
CA ASN A 113 2.75 -2.02 -3.84
C ASN A 113 3.63 -2.49 -2.67
N CYS A 114 3.23 -3.54 -1.95
CA CYS A 114 3.97 -4.06 -0.79
C CYS A 114 4.93 -5.17 -1.23
N TRP A 115 6.23 -4.91 -1.23
CA TRP A 115 7.27 -5.89 -1.58
C TRP A 115 7.19 -7.18 -0.72
N ALA A 116 6.97 -7.05 0.58
CA ALA A 116 6.78 -8.19 1.48
C ALA A 116 5.56 -9.02 1.08
N CYS A 117 4.46 -8.37 0.68
CA CYS A 117 3.22 -9.03 0.29
C CYS A 117 3.37 -9.73 -1.06
N GLN A 118 4.03 -9.10 -2.03
CA GLN A 118 4.36 -9.70 -3.33
C GLN A 118 5.19 -10.98 -3.16
N THR A 119 6.25 -10.91 -2.37
CA THR A 119 7.14 -12.06 -2.11
C THR A 119 6.45 -13.15 -1.30
N PHE A 120 5.61 -12.80 -0.33
CA PHE A 120 4.76 -13.75 0.41
C PHE A 120 3.83 -14.53 -0.50
N TRP A 121 3.04 -13.86 -1.33
CA TRP A 121 2.08 -14.53 -2.23
C TRP A 121 2.78 -15.32 -3.34
N THR A 122 3.93 -14.82 -3.83
CA THR A 122 4.75 -15.56 -4.78
C THR A 122 5.33 -16.83 -4.16
N ALA A 123 5.84 -16.75 -2.92
CA ALA A 123 6.32 -17.92 -2.17
C ALA A 123 5.19 -18.92 -1.92
N ALA A 124 4.02 -18.43 -1.51
CA ALA A 124 2.85 -19.26 -1.29
C ALA A 124 2.44 -19.99 -2.58
N LEU A 125 2.42 -19.30 -3.73
CA LEU A 125 2.08 -19.92 -5.02
C LEU A 125 3.12 -20.96 -5.44
N ILE A 126 4.42 -20.65 -5.35
CA ILE A 126 5.49 -21.60 -5.68
C ILE A 126 5.43 -22.83 -4.78
N TYR A 127 5.19 -22.64 -3.47
CA TYR A 127 5.08 -23.76 -2.53
C TYR A 127 3.88 -24.64 -2.87
N ALA A 128 2.72 -24.05 -3.19
CA ALA A 128 1.53 -24.80 -3.59
C ALA A 128 1.78 -25.63 -4.87
N VAL A 129 2.52 -25.10 -5.83
CA VAL A 129 2.88 -25.80 -7.08
C VAL A 129 3.93 -26.89 -6.85
N THR A 130 4.92 -26.65 -5.97
CA THR A 130 6.08 -27.54 -5.82
C THR A 130 5.92 -28.62 -4.75
N ALA A 131 5.16 -28.38 -3.69
CA ALA A 131 4.99 -29.29 -2.56
C ALA A 131 3.55 -29.79 -2.37
N GLY A 132 2.57 -29.22 -3.09
CA GLY A 132 1.15 -29.53 -2.94
C GLY A 132 0.49 -28.87 -1.72
N VAL A 133 -0.84 -28.82 -1.71
CA VAL A 133 -1.65 -28.14 -0.66
C VAL A 133 -2.05 -29.12 0.45
N THR A 134 -1.10 -29.93 0.92
CA THR A 134 -1.38 -31.02 1.88
C THR A 134 -1.29 -30.57 3.34
N ALA A 135 -0.65 -29.43 3.62
CA ALA A 135 -0.54 -28.85 4.97
C ALA A 135 -0.60 -27.31 4.95
N PRO A 136 -1.78 -26.69 5.21
CA PRO A 136 -1.96 -25.24 5.05
C PRO A 136 -1.16 -24.40 6.06
N ALA A 137 -0.89 -24.93 7.26
CA ALA A 137 -0.08 -24.24 8.26
C ALA A 137 1.40 -24.18 7.85
N ALA A 138 1.97 -25.31 7.44
CA ALA A 138 3.37 -25.39 6.98
C ALA A 138 3.63 -24.48 5.78
N TRP A 139 2.64 -24.41 4.89
CA TRP A 139 2.60 -23.51 3.74
C TRP A 139 2.67 -22.03 4.14
N LEU A 140 1.77 -21.58 5.04
CA LEU A 140 1.71 -20.18 5.47
C LEU A 140 2.97 -19.74 6.22
N PHE A 141 3.49 -20.57 7.13
CA PHE A 141 4.69 -20.23 7.90
C PHE A 141 5.95 -20.23 7.04
N SER A 142 6.04 -21.14 6.06
CA SER A 142 7.15 -21.13 5.10
C SER A 142 7.08 -19.87 4.22
N ALA A 143 5.91 -19.52 3.68
CA ALA A 143 5.75 -18.30 2.89
C ALA A 143 6.07 -17.02 3.69
N ALA A 144 5.70 -16.97 4.97
CA ALA A 144 6.05 -15.88 5.87
C ALA A 144 7.57 -15.78 6.09
N ALA A 145 8.25 -16.92 6.27
CA ALA A 145 9.70 -16.95 6.41
C ALA A 145 10.44 -16.44 5.16
N TYR A 146 10.01 -16.88 3.97
CA TYR A 146 10.57 -16.39 2.70
C TYR A 146 10.34 -14.89 2.50
N SER A 147 9.16 -14.38 2.87
CA SER A 147 8.84 -12.94 2.82
C SER A 147 9.71 -12.12 3.79
N GLY A 148 9.88 -12.59 5.03
CA GLY A 148 10.75 -11.94 6.02
C GLY A 148 12.21 -11.90 5.57
N ALA A 149 12.73 -13.01 5.05
CA ALA A 149 14.08 -13.07 4.49
C ALA A 149 14.25 -12.14 3.27
N ALA A 150 13.24 -12.04 2.41
CA ALA A 150 13.23 -11.12 1.27
C ALA A 150 13.25 -9.64 1.69
N VAL A 151 12.57 -9.27 2.78
CA VAL A 151 12.61 -7.91 3.35
C VAL A 151 14.00 -7.59 3.89
N LEU A 152 14.61 -8.52 4.62
CA LEU A 152 15.98 -8.36 5.12
C LEU A 152 16.98 -8.23 3.97
N LEU A 153 16.86 -9.06 2.93
CA LEU A 153 17.69 -8.96 1.73
C LEU A 153 17.52 -7.60 1.03
N ALA A 154 16.29 -7.10 0.89
CA ALA A 154 16.02 -5.79 0.30
C ALA A 154 16.59 -4.62 1.14
N ALA A 155 16.54 -4.73 2.47
CA ALA A 155 17.13 -3.75 3.38
C ALA A 155 18.67 -3.71 3.27
N VAL A 156 19.31 -4.87 3.06
CA VAL A 156 20.77 -4.99 2.92
C VAL A 156 21.28 -4.56 1.55
N HIS A 157 20.56 -4.85 0.46
CA HIS A 157 21.03 -4.60 -0.91
C HIS A 157 20.71 -3.20 -1.47
N GLY A 158 20.22 -2.29 -0.63
CA GLY A 158 19.83 -0.95 -1.06
C GLY A 158 18.43 -0.97 -1.69
N ALA A 159 17.48 -0.41 -0.95
CA ALA A 159 16.13 -0.21 -1.43
C ALA A 159 16.14 0.59 -2.77
N PRO A 160 15.38 0.21 -3.81
CA PRO A 160 14.69 1.25 -4.56
C PRO A 160 13.84 1.95 -3.51
N GLY A 161 14.18 3.22 -3.21
CA GLY A 161 13.58 3.95 -2.11
C GLY A 161 12.07 3.75 -2.10
N PRO A 162 11.44 3.66 -0.91
CA PRO A 162 9.98 3.60 -0.85
C PRO A 162 9.46 4.66 -1.81
N VAL A 163 8.60 4.29 -2.75
CA VAL A 163 7.81 5.27 -3.47
C VAL A 163 7.14 6.04 -2.35
N ARG A 164 7.72 7.19 -2.01
CA ARG A 164 7.17 8.10 -1.04
C ARG A 164 5.77 8.32 -1.58
N ALA A 165 4.77 7.78 -0.88
CA ALA A 165 3.48 8.44 -0.86
C ALA A 165 3.85 9.91 -0.69
N ALA A 166 3.58 10.72 -1.72
CA ALA A 166 3.96 12.11 -1.75
C ALA A 166 3.63 12.67 -0.37
N ALA A 167 4.68 13.05 0.36
CA ALA A 167 4.51 13.54 1.72
C ALA A 167 3.45 14.65 1.63
N PRO A 168 2.44 14.68 2.52
CA PRO A 168 1.67 15.91 2.64
C PRO A 168 2.69 17.03 2.88
N PRO A 169 2.61 18.20 2.21
CA PRO A 169 3.61 19.23 2.37
C PRO A 169 3.59 19.71 3.83
N ALA A 170 4.49 19.14 4.64
CA ALA A 170 4.74 19.54 5.99
C ALA A 170 5.68 20.75 5.94
N GLY A 171 5.08 21.93 5.98
CA GLY A 171 5.49 23.07 6.79
C GLY A 171 6.95 23.55 6.76
N ARG A 172 7.06 24.85 6.45
CA ARG A 172 8.03 25.81 6.99
C ARG A 172 9.47 25.73 6.48
N THR A 173 9.69 26.32 5.30
CA THR A 173 10.82 27.23 5.12
C THR A 173 10.36 28.64 5.50
N GLY A 174 10.91 29.15 6.61
CA GLY A 174 10.62 30.49 7.10
C GLY A 174 10.99 31.55 6.07
N CYS A 175 10.04 32.43 5.79
CA CYS A 175 10.35 33.71 5.14
C CYS A 175 10.98 34.62 6.22
N LYS A 176 12.31 34.69 6.27
CA LYS A 176 13.01 35.81 6.92
C LYS A 176 12.83 37.01 6.01
N GLY A 177 11.83 37.85 6.27
CA GLY A 177 11.66 39.07 5.49
C GLY A 177 10.27 39.68 5.53
N CYS A 178 9.70 39.93 6.71
CA CYS A 178 8.62 40.90 6.92
C CYS A 178 8.73 41.51 8.32
N GLY A 179 9.22 42.76 8.40
CA GLY A 179 8.75 43.74 9.40
C GLY A 179 9.66 44.10 10.58
N LYS A 180 10.82 44.72 10.31
CA LYS A 180 10.99 46.17 10.53
C LYS A 180 11.75 46.75 9.35
#